data_AF-A0A947EA81-F1
#
_entry.id   AF-A0A947EA81-F1
#
_cell.length_a   1.000
_cell.length_b   1.000
_cell.length_c   1.000
_cell.angle_alpha   90.00
_cell.angle_beta   90.00
_cell.angle_gamma   90.00
#
_symmetry.space_group_name_H-M   'P 1'
#
loop_
_entity.id
_entity.type
_entity.pdbx_description
1 polymer ?
#
loop_
_entity_poly.entity_id
_entity_poly.type
_entity_poly.pdbx_seq_one_letter_code
_entity_poly.pdbx_strand_id
1 'polypeptide(L)'
;QPEMHSAPAEGDDYASLGQFYHSIETSIERMADRFDLFSDPQLERQMSDSSFYRPVQFDAEDSGNLAPIESTPDACDAISVIVHQGEGLSDERWADPEHKELTHYHKLLLLADGKAALGSVLPVPINPRTANYPAELQQVSDLFNAAYRATYLALDDMFSVGGNQGTAVGRLYGLMTGVLGPVARYLVTVDLPDGGVAAPTFEWFEFSGDPWAELSALANRIARDRPDLQAVATVADNLVNT
;
A
#
# COMPACT_ATOMS: atom_id res chain seq x y z
N GLN A 1 8.04 -7.49 -23.25
CA GLN A 1 8.24 -8.58 -22.28
C GLN A 1 9.26 -8.07 -21.29
N PRO A 2 9.07 -8.26 -19.97
CA PRO A 2 10.12 -8.01 -18.97
C PRO A 2 11.39 -8.80 -19.31
N GLU A 3 12.55 -8.30 -18.88
CA GLU A 3 13.82 -9.04 -19.00
C GLU A 3 13.80 -10.28 -18.11
N MET A 4 14.62 -11.29 -18.47
CA MET A 4 14.74 -12.52 -17.67
C MET A 4 15.29 -12.21 -16.28
N HIS A 5 14.80 -12.92 -15.26
CA HIS A 5 15.25 -12.81 -13.88
C HIS A 5 16.78 -12.88 -13.73
N SER A 6 17.44 -13.79 -14.44
CA SER A 6 18.90 -13.97 -14.39
C SER A 6 19.72 -12.99 -15.25
N ALA A 7 19.10 -11.95 -15.81
CA ALA A 7 19.81 -10.94 -16.58
C ALA A 7 20.77 -10.11 -15.68
N PRO A 8 21.95 -9.72 -16.17
CA PRO A 8 22.92 -8.97 -15.38
C PRO A 8 22.39 -7.55 -15.08
N ALA A 9 22.51 -7.09 -13.84
CA ALA A 9 22.12 -5.73 -13.44
C ALA A 9 22.96 -4.64 -14.14
N GLU A 10 22.33 -3.51 -14.51
CA GLU A 10 22.99 -2.35 -15.10
C GLU A 10 23.19 -1.21 -14.08
N GLY A 11 23.92 -1.48 -12.99
CA GLY A 11 24.21 -0.47 -11.96
C GLY A 11 22.99 -0.12 -11.11
N ASP A 12 22.61 1.17 -11.06
CA ASP A 12 21.41 1.65 -10.35
C ASP A 12 20.14 1.59 -11.24
N ASP A 13 20.28 1.17 -12.50
CA ASP A 13 19.20 1.05 -13.46
C ASP A 13 18.86 -0.43 -13.74
N TYR A 14 17.57 -0.76 -13.71
CA TYR A 14 17.04 -2.10 -13.94
C TYR A 14 15.92 -2.05 -14.98
N ALA A 15 15.93 -2.99 -15.92
CA ALA A 15 14.95 -3.15 -16.99
C ALA A 15 13.68 -3.90 -16.56
N SER A 16 13.73 -4.69 -15.49
CA SER A 16 12.57 -5.37 -14.89
C SER A 16 12.65 -5.44 -13.37
N LEU A 17 11.52 -5.73 -12.73
CA LEU A 17 11.49 -6.02 -11.30
C LEU A 17 12.29 -7.29 -11.00
N GLY A 18 12.20 -8.33 -11.85
CA GLY A 18 12.99 -9.54 -11.70
C GLY A 18 14.49 -9.29 -11.71
N GLN A 19 15.00 -8.44 -12.60
CA GLN A 19 16.43 -8.09 -12.62
C GLN A 19 16.86 -7.35 -11.34
N PHE A 20 16.00 -6.45 -10.84
CA PHE A 20 16.22 -5.77 -9.56
C PHE A 20 16.30 -6.76 -8.41
N TYR A 21 15.32 -7.66 -8.28
CA TYR A 21 15.28 -8.65 -7.22
C TYR A 21 16.40 -9.69 -7.30
N HIS A 22 16.79 -10.11 -8.50
CA HIS A 22 17.92 -11.01 -8.69
C HIS A 22 19.25 -10.41 -8.21
N SER A 23 19.42 -9.08 -8.38
CA SER A 23 20.59 -8.37 -7.85
C SER A 23 20.63 -8.38 -6.31
N ILE A 24 19.46 -8.34 -5.67
CA ILE A 24 19.31 -8.44 -4.22
C ILE A 24 19.65 -9.85 -3.76
N GLU A 25 19.09 -10.89 -4.39
CA GLU A 25 19.40 -12.30 -4.08
C GLU A 25 20.91 -12.57 -4.17
N THR A 26 21.53 -12.20 -5.30
CA THR A 26 22.98 -12.35 -5.51
C THR A 26 23.78 -11.65 -4.41
N SER A 27 23.29 -10.50 -3.94
CA SER A 27 23.93 -9.74 -2.86
C SER A 27 23.77 -10.44 -1.51
N ILE A 28 22.58 -10.97 -1.20
CA ILE A 28 22.31 -11.74 0.02
C ILE A 28 23.20 -12.98 0.08
N GLU A 29 23.25 -13.79 -0.99
CA GLU A 29 24.08 -14.99 -1.07
C GLU A 29 25.57 -14.66 -0.84
N ARG A 30 26.09 -13.67 -1.57
CA ARG A 30 27.48 -13.23 -1.44
C ARG A 30 27.82 -12.69 -0.06
N MET A 31 26.86 -12.07 0.62
CA MET A 31 27.03 -11.56 1.96
C MET A 31 26.93 -12.68 3.00
N ALA A 32 26.04 -13.67 2.82
CA ALA A 32 25.90 -14.83 3.68
C ALA A 32 27.16 -15.73 3.66
N ASP A 33 27.87 -15.80 2.53
CA ASP A 33 29.17 -16.48 2.45
C ASP A 33 30.27 -15.81 3.30
N ARG A 34 30.09 -14.54 3.67
CA ARG A 34 31.10 -13.72 4.36
C ARG A 34 30.73 -13.39 5.79
N PHE A 35 29.44 -13.33 6.10
CA PHE A 35 28.89 -12.87 7.36
C PHE A 35 27.75 -13.79 7.77
N ASP A 36 27.58 -13.94 9.08
CA ASP A 36 26.39 -14.59 9.65
C ASP A 36 25.24 -13.59 9.69
N LEU A 37 24.64 -13.31 8.52
CA LEU A 37 23.60 -12.29 8.33
C LEU A 37 22.38 -12.51 9.21
N PHE A 38 22.09 -13.77 9.54
CA PHE A 38 20.89 -14.18 10.27
C PHE A 38 21.20 -14.61 11.71
N SER A 39 22.40 -14.28 12.23
CA SER A 39 22.75 -14.50 13.64
C SER A 39 21.80 -13.81 14.62
N ASP A 40 21.18 -12.71 14.19
CA ASP A 40 20.09 -12.01 14.88
C ASP A 40 19.04 -11.61 13.82
N PRO A 41 18.01 -12.44 13.59
CA PRO A 41 17.01 -12.20 12.54
C PRO A 41 16.02 -11.07 12.88
N GLN A 42 16.09 -10.50 14.10
CA GLN A 42 15.22 -9.40 14.54
C GLN A 42 13.74 -9.67 14.31
N LEU A 43 13.24 -10.83 14.74
CA LEU A 43 11.87 -11.30 14.50
C LEU A 43 10.80 -10.28 14.91
N GLU A 44 11.06 -9.49 15.95
CA GLU A 44 10.17 -8.42 16.42
C GLU A 44 10.01 -7.25 15.44
N ARG A 45 10.87 -7.16 14.41
CA ARG A 45 10.76 -6.21 13.30
C ARG A 45 10.10 -6.82 12.06
N GLN A 46 9.76 -8.10 12.11
CA GLN A 46 9.16 -8.81 10.99
C GLN A 46 7.64 -8.90 11.15
N MET A 47 6.93 -8.91 10.03
CA MET A 47 5.48 -9.08 9.98
C MET A 47 5.15 -10.56 9.75
N SER A 48 5.07 -11.35 10.83
CA SER A 48 4.90 -12.81 10.75
C SER A 48 3.59 -13.33 11.38
N ASP A 49 2.81 -12.48 12.06
CA ASP A 49 1.53 -12.91 12.64
C ASP A 49 0.44 -12.94 11.55
N SER A 50 0.01 -14.16 11.21
CA SER A 50 -1.02 -14.41 10.21
C SER A 50 -2.40 -13.81 10.58
N SER A 51 -2.63 -13.38 11.81
CA SER A 51 -3.85 -12.65 12.17
C SER A 51 -3.88 -11.22 11.62
N PHE A 52 -2.71 -10.63 11.32
CA PHE A 52 -2.59 -9.28 10.74
C PHE A 52 -2.97 -9.24 9.27
N TYR A 53 -2.80 -10.37 8.59
CA TYR A 53 -3.27 -10.56 7.24
C TYR A 53 -4.42 -11.55 7.31
N ARG A 54 -5.66 -11.05 7.40
CA ARG A 54 -6.81 -11.91 7.11
C ARG A 54 -6.92 -11.98 5.60
N PRO A 55 -6.41 -13.03 4.95
CA PRO A 55 -6.73 -13.22 3.55
C PRO A 55 -8.24 -13.19 3.43
N VAL A 56 -8.73 -12.50 2.40
CA VAL A 56 -10.09 -12.75 1.93
C VAL A 56 -10.17 -14.27 1.81
N GLN A 57 -11.23 -14.90 2.32
CA GLN A 57 -11.36 -16.36 2.50
C GLN A 57 -11.08 -17.20 1.21
N PHE A 58 -10.83 -16.52 0.10
CA PHE A 58 -10.48 -17.00 -1.22
C PHE A 58 -8.96 -17.14 -1.49
N ASP A 59 -8.06 -16.40 -0.82
CA ASP A 59 -6.62 -16.31 -1.18
C ASP A 59 -5.67 -16.57 0.01
N ALA A 60 -6.10 -17.42 0.96
CA ALA A 60 -5.41 -17.61 2.23
C ALA A 60 -4.09 -18.38 2.16
N GLU A 61 -3.94 -19.22 1.14
CA GLU A 61 -2.78 -20.08 1.00
C GLU A 61 -1.73 -19.49 0.02
N ASP A 62 -2.11 -18.49 -0.79
CA ASP A 62 -1.32 -18.05 -1.96
C ASP A 62 -0.89 -16.56 -1.96
N SER A 63 -1.22 -15.82 -0.90
CA SER A 63 -0.79 -14.43 -0.72
C SER A 63 0.68 -14.27 -0.28
N GLY A 64 1.52 -15.29 -0.53
CA GLY A 64 2.93 -15.34 -0.14
C GLY A 64 3.20 -15.78 1.30
N ASN A 65 2.16 -15.90 2.12
CA ASN A 65 2.22 -16.14 3.57
C ASN A 65 3.04 -15.10 4.35
N LEU A 66 2.66 -14.85 5.60
CA LEU A 66 3.49 -14.07 6.53
C LEU A 66 4.49 -15.02 7.19
N ALA A 67 5.63 -15.25 6.53
CA ALA A 67 6.69 -16.12 7.04
C ALA A 67 7.86 -15.30 7.61
N PRO A 68 8.44 -15.72 8.75
CA PRO A 68 9.67 -15.12 9.24
C PRO A 68 10.84 -15.47 8.30
N ILE A 69 11.77 -14.53 8.18
CA ILE A 69 13.01 -14.65 7.42
C ILE A 69 14.15 -14.88 8.42
N GLU A 70 14.64 -16.10 8.50
CA GLU A 70 15.67 -16.52 9.46
C GLU A 70 16.91 -17.08 8.77
N SER A 71 16.92 -17.14 7.45
CA SER A 71 17.99 -17.73 6.67
C SER A 71 18.04 -17.20 5.24
N THR A 72 19.15 -17.48 4.53
CA THR A 72 19.28 -17.15 3.10
C THR A 72 18.16 -17.80 2.26
N PRO A 73 17.84 -19.10 2.43
CA PRO A 73 16.69 -19.69 1.75
C PRO A 73 15.38 -18.94 1.98
N ASP A 74 15.03 -18.58 3.22
CA ASP A 74 13.77 -17.87 3.50
C ASP A 74 13.72 -16.52 2.76
N ALA A 75 14.84 -15.79 2.73
CA ALA A 75 14.93 -14.50 2.06
C ALA A 75 14.78 -14.64 0.53
N CYS A 76 15.42 -15.67 -0.07
CA CYS A 76 15.28 -15.98 -1.49
C CYS A 76 13.85 -16.43 -1.84
N ASP A 77 13.22 -17.24 -0.99
CA ASP A 77 11.84 -17.69 -1.20
C ASP A 77 10.86 -16.50 -1.17
N ALA A 78 11.02 -15.59 -0.21
CA ALA A 78 10.21 -14.36 -0.14
C ALA A 78 10.39 -13.46 -1.38
N ILE A 79 11.62 -13.34 -1.90
CA ILE A 79 11.89 -12.60 -3.14
C ILE A 79 11.23 -13.29 -4.34
N SER A 80 11.34 -14.62 -4.44
CA SER A 80 10.74 -15.40 -5.52
C SER A 80 9.22 -15.20 -5.60
N VAL A 81 8.54 -15.15 -4.45
CA VAL A 81 7.10 -14.84 -4.38
C VAL A 81 6.80 -13.47 -4.99
N ILE A 82 7.58 -12.43 -4.64
CA ILE A 82 7.37 -11.07 -5.17
C ILE A 82 7.52 -11.04 -6.69
N VAL A 83 8.56 -11.67 -7.23
CA VAL A 83 8.82 -11.73 -8.67
C VAL A 83 7.70 -12.49 -9.39
N HIS A 84 7.32 -13.66 -8.86
CA HIS A 84 6.29 -14.51 -9.45
C HIS A 84 4.92 -13.83 -9.51
N GLN A 85 4.46 -13.23 -8.40
CA GLN A 85 3.19 -12.49 -8.39
C GLN A 85 3.23 -11.23 -9.26
N GLY A 86 4.36 -10.52 -9.30
CA GLY A 86 4.56 -9.30 -10.08
C GLY A 86 4.58 -9.53 -11.58
N GLU A 87 5.64 -10.17 -12.09
CA GLU A 87 5.87 -10.35 -13.53
C GLU A 87 5.63 -11.78 -14.01
N GLY A 88 5.74 -12.75 -13.10
CA GLY A 88 5.77 -14.18 -13.45
C GLY A 88 7.20 -14.70 -13.57
N LEU A 89 7.37 -16.01 -13.46
CA LEU A 89 8.64 -16.66 -13.72
C LEU A 89 8.69 -17.07 -15.19
N SER A 90 9.56 -16.43 -15.99
CA SER A 90 9.70 -16.72 -17.43
C SER A 90 8.38 -16.47 -18.20
N ASP A 91 7.88 -17.46 -18.95
CA ASP A 91 6.62 -17.39 -19.71
C ASP A 91 5.38 -17.78 -18.88
N GLU A 92 5.51 -17.90 -17.55
CA GLU A 92 4.39 -18.27 -16.68
C GLU A 92 3.42 -17.10 -16.48
N ARG A 93 2.16 -17.31 -16.87
CA ARG A 93 1.11 -16.30 -16.77
C ARG A 93 0.27 -16.35 -15.50
N TRP A 94 0.34 -17.45 -14.78
CA TRP A 94 -0.45 -17.68 -13.57
C TRP A 94 0.44 -17.47 -12.36
N ALA A 95 0.00 -16.60 -11.45
CA ALA A 95 0.51 -16.57 -10.09
C ALA A 95 -0.04 -17.79 -9.32
N ASP A 96 -1.35 -18.06 -9.49
CA ASP A 96 -2.02 -19.25 -8.99
C ASP A 96 -2.74 -20.01 -10.12
N PRO A 97 -2.21 -21.14 -10.60
CA PRO A 97 -2.91 -21.96 -11.58
C PRO A 97 -4.21 -22.59 -11.08
N GLU A 98 -4.32 -22.92 -9.78
CA GLU A 98 -5.48 -23.59 -9.18
C GLU A 98 -6.65 -22.62 -9.06
N HIS A 99 -6.38 -21.39 -8.61
CA HIS A 99 -7.37 -20.32 -8.48
C HIS A 99 -7.52 -19.47 -9.75
N LYS A 100 -6.72 -19.76 -10.79
CA LYS A 100 -6.67 -18.98 -12.05
C LYS A 100 -6.35 -17.51 -11.78
N GLU A 101 -5.44 -17.26 -10.85
CA GLU A 101 -4.93 -15.93 -10.61
C GLU A 101 -3.78 -15.62 -11.56
N LEU A 102 -3.95 -14.58 -12.38
CA LEU A 102 -2.89 -14.09 -13.27
C LEU A 102 -1.85 -13.28 -12.52
N THR A 103 -0.61 -13.32 -13.00
CA THR A 103 0.44 -12.38 -12.55
C THR A 103 0.02 -10.93 -12.85
N HIS A 104 0.54 -9.95 -12.09
CA HIS A 104 0.17 -8.54 -12.31
C HIS A 104 0.44 -8.10 -13.75
N TYR A 105 1.59 -8.48 -14.33
CA TYR A 105 1.90 -8.21 -15.74
C TYR A 105 0.80 -8.70 -16.69
N HIS A 106 0.33 -9.94 -16.52
CA HIS A 106 -0.70 -10.51 -17.39
C HIS A 106 -2.08 -9.88 -17.15
N LYS A 107 -2.45 -9.56 -15.90
CA LYS A 107 -3.68 -8.81 -15.58
C LYS A 107 -3.71 -7.46 -16.32
N LEU A 108 -2.60 -6.73 -16.28
CA LEU A 108 -2.46 -5.42 -16.95
C LEU A 108 -2.41 -5.54 -18.47
N LEU A 109 -1.77 -6.59 -19.01
CA LEU A 109 -1.75 -6.85 -20.46
C LEU A 109 -3.16 -7.09 -21.02
N LEU A 110 -4.02 -7.80 -20.28
CA LEU A 110 -5.42 -7.98 -20.69
C LEU A 110 -6.17 -6.64 -20.78
N LEU A 111 -5.91 -5.70 -19.87
CA LEU A 111 -6.49 -4.35 -19.94
C LEU A 111 -5.94 -3.56 -21.13
N ALA A 112 -4.62 -3.59 -21.33
CA ALA A 112 -3.96 -2.87 -22.43
C ALA A 112 -4.41 -3.37 -23.81
N ASP A 113 -4.60 -4.69 -23.95
CA ASP A 113 -5.09 -5.33 -25.18
C ASP A 113 -6.61 -5.16 -25.40
N GLY A 114 -7.33 -4.54 -24.44
CA GLY A 114 -8.79 -4.42 -24.48
C GLY A 114 -9.54 -5.75 -24.31
N LYS A 115 -8.87 -6.79 -23.80
CA LYS A 115 -9.46 -8.10 -23.49
C LYS A 115 -10.21 -8.10 -22.16
N ALA A 116 -9.87 -7.18 -21.27
CA ALA A 116 -10.59 -6.87 -20.05
C ALA A 116 -11.06 -5.40 -20.08
N ALA A 117 -12.27 -5.14 -19.58
CA ALA A 117 -12.82 -3.79 -19.54
C ALA A 117 -12.27 -3.02 -18.33
N LEU A 118 -11.84 -1.78 -18.55
CA LEU A 118 -11.42 -0.85 -17.48
C LEU A 118 -12.59 -0.40 -16.58
N GLY A 119 -13.82 -0.54 -17.05
CA GLY A 119 -15.00 0.01 -16.38
C GLY A 119 -15.16 1.52 -16.58
N SER A 120 -16.09 2.10 -15.83
CA SER A 120 -16.34 3.55 -15.87
C SER A 120 -15.26 4.32 -15.11
N VAL A 121 -14.77 5.39 -15.70
CA VAL A 121 -13.78 6.30 -15.09
C VAL A 121 -14.39 7.68 -14.86
N LEU A 122 -13.91 8.38 -13.83
CA LEU A 122 -14.34 9.74 -13.52
C LEU A 122 -13.34 10.77 -14.07
N PRO A 123 -13.82 11.89 -14.62
CA PRO A 123 -12.95 12.96 -15.12
C PRO A 123 -12.42 13.80 -13.94
N VAL A 124 -11.22 13.49 -13.48
CA VAL A 124 -10.54 14.25 -12.41
C VAL A 124 -9.43 15.14 -13.01
N PRO A 125 -9.10 16.29 -12.38
CA PRO A 125 -7.97 17.11 -12.83
C PRO A 125 -6.65 16.35 -12.82
N ILE A 126 -5.75 16.68 -13.75
CA ILE A 126 -4.38 16.17 -13.74
C ILE A 126 -3.63 16.87 -12.59
N ASN A 127 -2.99 16.08 -11.71
CA ASN A 127 -2.21 16.59 -10.57
C ASN A 127 -3.01 17.60 -9.71
N PRO A 128 -4.19 17.19 -9.19
CA PRO A 128 -5.04 18.10 -8.44
C PRO A 128 -4.32 18.57 -7.17
N ARG A 129 -4.61 19.81 -6.76
CA ARG A 129 -4.02 20.45 -5.59
C ARG A 129 -5.12 20.97 -4.69
N THR A 130 -4.95 20.83 -3.38
CA THR A 130 -5.89 21.36 -2.37
C THR A 130 -6.14 22.83 -2.63
N ALA A 131 -5.10 23.62 -2.90
CA ALA A 131 -5.22 25.06 -3.16
C ALA A 131 -6.09 25.41 -4.38
N ASN A 132 -6.30 24.48 -5.30
CA ASN A 132 -7.14 24.67 -6.49
C ASN A 132 -8.62 24.32 -6.22
N TYR A 133 -8.95 23.76 -5.05
CA TYR A 133 -10.33 23.46 -4.69
C TYR A 133 -11.03 24.66 -4.04
N PRO A 134 -12.36 24.75 -4.16
CA PRO A 134 -13.18 25.67 -3.37
C PRO A 134 -12.83 25.58 -1.88
N ALA A 135 -12.83 26.71 -1.19
CA ALA A 135 -12.36 26.83 0.20
C ALA A 135 -13.03 25.81 1.14
N GLU A 136 -14.30 25.52 0.91
CA GLU A 136 -15.06 24.53 1.64
C GLU A 136 -14.54 23.10 1.45
N LEU A 137 -14.00 22.75 0.27
CA LEU A 137 -13.44 21.43 -0.03
C LEU A 137 -11.99 21.28 0.41
N GLN A 138 -11.26 22.37 0.60
CA GLN A 138 -9.85 22.31 0.98
C GLN A 138 -9.64 21.50 2.27
N GLN A 139 -10.51 21.69 3.27
CA GLN A 139 -10.44 20.93 4.51
C GLN A 139 -10.68 19.43 4.31
N VAL A 140 -11.55 19.05 3.37
CA VAL A 140 -11.81 17.63 3.08
C VAL A 140 -10.62 17.01 2.34
N SER A 141 -9.99 17.75 1.43
CA SER A 141 -8.73 17.37 0.79
C SER A 141 -7.61 17.22 1.81
N ASP A 142 -7.49 18.16 2.76
CA ASP A 142 -6.53 18.09 3.86
C ASP A 142 -6.77 16.89 4.77
N LEU A 143 -8.03 16.52 5.06
CA LEU A 143 -8.34 15.30 5.79
C LEU A 143 -7.85 14.05 5.05
N PHE A 144 -8.02 14.01 3.72
CA PHE A 144 -7.47 12.93 2.92
C PHE A 144 -5.94 12.88 3.02
N ASN A 145 -5.28 14.03 2.85
CA ASN A 145 -3.81 14.13 2.90
C ASN A 145 -3.26 13.77 4.29
N ALA A 146 -3.92 14.20 5.36
CA ALA A 146 -3.60 13.83 6.73
C ALA A 146 -3.73 12.31 6.95
N ALA A 147 -4.83 11.71 6.50
CA ALA A 147 -5.03 10.26 6.60
C ALA A 147 -3.99 9.48 5.77
N TYR A 148 -3.62 9.99 4.60
CA TYR A 148 -2.60 9.39 3.74
C TYR A 148 -1.20 9.52 4.36
N ARG A 149 -0.87 10.65 4.98
CA ARG A 149 0.35 10.78 5.77
C ARG A 149 0.34 9.81 6.95
N ALA A 150 -0.79 9.66 7.64
CA ALA A 150 -0.93 8.75 8.77
C ALA A 150 -0.76 7.28 8.38
N THR A 151 -1.05 6.86 7.14
CA THR A 151 -0.75 5.48 6.72
C THR A 151 0.75 5.19 6.70
N TYR A 152 1.59 6.17 6.34
CA TYR A 152 3.04 6.01 6.41
C TYR A 152 3.54 5.93 7.84
N LEU A 153 2.93 6.66 8.77
CA LEU A 153 3.27 6.58 10.19
C LEU A 153 2.87 5.21 10.77
N ALA A 154 1.70 4.68 10.40
CA ALA A 154 1.31 3.33 10.77
C ALA A 154 2.27 2.28 10.21
N LEU A 155 2.71 2.42 8.95
CA LEU A 155 3.71 1.52 8.35
C LEU A 155 5.06 1.59 9.07
N ASP A 156 5.52 2.79 9.43
CA ASP A 156 6.76 2.97 10.19
C ASP A 156 6.67 2.29 11.58
N ASP A 157 5.53 2.43 12.26
CA ASP A 157 5.25 1.77 13.53
C ASP A 157 5.26 0.22 13.40
N MET A 158 4.81 -0.33 12.27
CA MET A 158 4.77 -1.79 12.03
C MET A 158 6.15 -2.45 12.01
N PHE A 159 7.17 -1.73 11.52
CA PHE A 159 8.54 -2.24 11.38
C PHE A 159 9.50 -1.72 12.47
N SER A 160 8.97 -0.98 13.45
CA SER A 160 9.73 -0.39 14.55
C SER A 160 9.86 -1.31 15.76
N VAL A 161 11.04 -1.33 16.39
CA VAL A 161 11.27 -2.14 17.62
C VAL A 161 10.46 -1.62 18.80
N GLY A 162 9.83 -2.56 19.51
CA GLY A 162 9.02 -2.25 20.69
C GLY A 162 7.66 -1.64 20.37
N GLY A 163 7.31 -1.50 19.08
CA GLY A 163 5.98 -1.11 18.63
C GLY A 163 4.95 -2.21 18.84
N ASN A 164 3.68 -1.83 18.96
CA ASN A 164 2.57 -2.78 18.93
C ASN A 164 2.10 -2.95 17.48
N GLN A 165 2.62 -3.97 16.80
CA GLN A 165 2.27 -4.27 15.41
C GLN A 165 0.76 -4.46 15.20
N GLY A 166 0.06 -5.08 16.17
CA GLY A 166 -1.40 -5.23 16.09
C GLY A 166 -2.14 -3.90 16.10
N THR A 167 -1.73 -2.96 16.95
CA THR A 167 -2.25 -1.58 16.93
C THR A 167 -1.93 -0.90 15.60
N ALA A 168 -0.70 -1.01 15.10
CA ALA A 168 -0.28 -0.37 13.85
C ALA A 168 -1.05 -0.91 12.63
N VAL A 169 -1.24 -2.23 12.54
CA VAL A 169 -2.07 -2.91 11.53
C VAL A 169 -3.53 -2.47 11.65
N GLY A 170 -4.08 -2.44 12.87
CA GLY A 170 -5.43 -1.96 13.12
C GLY A 170 -5.63 -0.51 12.63
N ARG A 171 -4.63 0.35 12.88
CA ARG A 171 -4.62 1.73 12.39
C ARG A 171 -4.55 1.79 10.87
N LEU A 172 -3.68 1.00 10.24
CA LEU A 172 -3.53 0.95 8.79
C LEU A 172 -4.86 0.58 8.11
N TYR A 173 -5.52 -0.51 8.53
CA TYR A 173 -6.82 -0.90 7.97
C TYR A 173 -7.92 0.11 8.28
N GLY A 174 -7.94 0.69 9.49
CA GLY A 174 -8.89 1.73 9.87
C GLY A 174 -8.77 2.97 8.99
N LEU A 175 -7.54 3.41 8.70
CA LEU A 175 -7.27 4.50 7.76
C LEU A 175 -7.71 4.15 6.34
N MET A 176 -7.26 3.01 5.79
CA MET A 176 -7.53 2.64 4.40
C MET A 176 -9.03 2.46 4.13
N THR A 177 -9.72 1.72 5.00
CA THR A 177 -11.12 1.34 4.79
C THR A 177 -12.12 2.35 5.36
N GLY A 178 -11.82 2.94 6.51
CA GLY A 178 -12.73 3.79 7.27
C GLY A 178 -12.53 5.29 7.09
N VAL A 179 -11.38 5.72 6.54
CA VAL A 179 -11.07 7.14 6.32
C VAL A 179 -10.81 7.45 4.85
N LEU A 180 -9.72 6.93 4.27
CA LEU A 180 -9.28 7.24 2.90
C LEU A 180 -10.35 6.89 1.86
N GLY A 181 -10.89 5.68 1.89
CA GLY A 181 -11.93 5.24 0.95
C GLY A 181 -13.19 6.13 1.00
N PRO A 182 -13.84 6.32 2.16
CA PRO A 182 -14.99 7.21 2.29
C PRO A 182 -14.72 8.66 1.90
N VAL A 183 -13.58 9.24 2.31
CA VAL A 183 -13.24 10.63 1.97
C VAL A 183 -12.99 10.79 0.47
N ALA A 184 -12.28 9.85 -0.17
CA ALA A 184 -12.10 9.84 -1.63
C ALA A 184 -13.43 9.75 -2.37
N ARG A 185 -14.34 8.86 -1.92
CA ARG A 185 -15.69 8.75 -2.48
C ARG A 185 -16.46 10.04 -2.34
N TYR A 186 -16.36 10.73 -1.21
CA TYR A 186 -16.99 12.04 -1.04
C TYR A 186 -16.41 13.06 -2.03
N LEU A 187 -15.08 13.19 -2.13
CA LEU A 187 -14.44 14.17 -3.02
C LEU A 187 -14.93 14.03 -4.47
N VAL A 188 -15.03 12.80 -5.00
CA VAL A 188 -15.46 12.57 -6.38
C VAL A 188 -16.96 12.78 -6.63
N THR A 189 -17.74 13.16 -5.61
CA THR A 189 -19.14 13.58 -5.78
C THR A 189 -19.30 15.07 -6.05
N VAL A 190 -18.23 15.85 -5.94
CA VAL A 190 -18.29 17.30 -6.03
C VAL A 190 -17.72 17.78 -7.36
N ASP A 191 -18.57 18.39 -8.18
CA ASP A 191 -18.19 19.01 -9.45
C ASP A 191 -17.30 20.23 -9.22
N LEU A 192 -16.27 20.37 -10.06
CA LEU A 192 -15.37 21.51 -10.04
C LEU A 192 -15.84 22.61 -11.02
N PRO A 193 -15.57 23.90 -10.73
CA PRO A 193 -15.98 25.01 -11.59
C PRO A 193 -15.44 24.92 -13.03
N ASP A 194 -14.23 24.38 -13.19
CA ASP A 194 -13.55 24.24 -14.48
C ASP A 194 -13.87 22.92 -15.19
N GLY A 195 -14.83 22.15 -14.67
CA GLY A 195 -15.23 20.84 -15.16
C GLY A 195 -14.50 19.68 -14.48
N GLY A 196 -15.11 18.49 -14.56
CA GLY A 196 -14.67 17.32 -13.83
C GLY A 196 -15.11 17.33 -12.36
N VAL A 197 -14.62 16.35 -11.59
CA VAL A 197 -14.92 16.21 -10.16
C VAL A 197 -13.66 16.34 -9.31
N ALA A 198 -13.81 16.75 -8.06
CA ALA A 198 -12.70 16.77 -7.11
C ALA A 198 -12.17 15.36 -6.85
N ALA A 199 -10.94 15.28 -6.37
CA ALA A 199 -10.23 14.02 -6.14
C ALA A 199 -9.22 14.14 -4.98
N PRO A 200 -8.78 13.01 -4.41
CA PRO A 200 -7.57 12.96 -3.59
C PRO A 200 -6.38 13.69 -4.22
N THR A 201 -5.65 14.48 -3.42
CA THR A 201 -4.50 15.27 -3.89
C THR A 201 -3.16 14.68 -3.48
N PHE A 202 -3.15 13.80 -2.47
CA PHE A 202 -1.96 13.10 -1.95
C PHE A 202 -0.81 14.04 -1.59
N GLU A 203 -1.14 15.25 -1.15
CA GLU A 203 -0.12 16.23 -0.77
C GLU A 203 0.46 15.89 0.61
N TRP A 204 1.65 16.43 0.85
CA TRP A 204 2.25 16.34 2.17
C TRP A 204 1.41 17.10 3.18
N PHE A 205 0.99 16.42 4.24
CA PHE A 205 0.33 17.01 5.39
C PHE A 205 1.28 17.01 6.59
N GLU A 206 1.54 18.18 7.15
CA GLU A 206 2.42 18.34 8.31
C GLU A 206 1.58 18.38 9.59
N PHE A 207 1.77 17.38 10.45
CA PHE A 207 1.22 17.37 11.80
C PHE A 207 2.08 18.22 12.74
N SER A 208 1.44 18.99 13.62
CA SER A 208 2.13 19.88 14.55
C SER A 208 2.47 19.25 15.91
N GLY A 209 1.93 18.07 16.18
CA GLY A 209 1.93 17.35 17.44
C GLY A 209 1.55 15.89 17.23
N ASP A 210 0.64 15.35 18.05
CA ASP A 210 0.19 13.96 17.92
C ASP A 210 -0.65 13.76 16.64
N PRO A 211 -0.15 13.00 15.64
CA PRO A 211 -0.84 12.80 14.36
C PRO A 211 -2.23 12.22 14.50
N TRP A 212 -2.45 11.33 15.47
CA TRP A 212 -3.72 10.63 15.65
C TRP A 212 -4.77 11.56 16.24
N ALA A 213 -4.41 12.31 17.28
CA ALA A 213 -5.28 13.34 17.86
C ALA A 213 -5.62 14.45 16.86
N GLU A 214 -4.64 14.90 16.05
CA GLU A 214 -4.87 15.91 15.02
C GLU A 214 -5.79 15.41 13.90
N LEU A 215 -5.60 14.17 13.44
CA LEU A 215 -6.47 13.54 12.45
C LEU A 215 -7.93 13.45 12.96
N SER A 216 -8.12 12.97 14.19
CA SER A 216 -9.43 12.93 14.84
C SER A 216 -10.06 14.33 14.95
N ALA A 217 -9.29 15.33 15.39
CA ALA A 217 -9.78 16.70 15.52
C ALA A 217 -10.19 17.31 14.17
N LEU A 218 -9.43 17.03 13.10
CA LEU A 218 -9.75 17.46 11.74
C LEU A 218 -11.02 16.79 11.22
N ALA A 219 -11.13 15.47 11.37
CA ALA A 219 -12.30 14.70 10.95
C ALA A 219 -13.57 15.17 11.66
N ASN A 220 -13.51 15.37 12.99
CA ASN A 220 -14.63 15.87 13.78
C ASN A 220 -15.06 17.28 13.39
N ARG A 221 -14.11 18.16 13.07
CA ARG A 221 -14.42 19.53 12.62
C ARG A 221 -15.20 19.50 11.31
N ILE A 222 -14.74 18.70 10.36
CA ILE A 222 -15.36 18.57 9.03
C ILE A 222 -16.75 17.93 9.13
N ALA A 223 -16.91 16.90 9.97
CA ALA A 223 -18.17 16.19 10.14
C ALA A 223 -19.31 17.07 10.70
N ARG A 224 -19.00 18.12 11.47
CA ARG A 224 -20.01 19.07 11.97
C ARG A 224 -20.79 19.75 10.85
N ASP A 225 -20.09 20.09 9.77
CA ASP A 225 -20.67 20.77 8.61
C ASP A 225 -21.00 19.78 7.47
N ARG A 226 -20.59 18.52 7.60
CA ARG A 226 -20.75 17.45 6.59
C ARG A 226 -21.16 16.14 7.25
N PRO A 227 -22.47 15.93 7.49
CA PRO A 227 -22.98 14.72 8.13
C PRO A 227 -22.60 13.42 7.42
N ASP A 228 -22.39 13.44 6.10
CA ASP A 228 -21.96 12.28 5.31
C ASP A 228 -20.58 11.73 5.74
N LEU A 229 -19.77 12.56 6.41
CA LEU A 229 -18.44 12.21 6.92
C LEU A 229 -18.45 11.89 8.42
N GLN A 230 -19.62 11.79 9.06
CA GLN A 230 -19.70 11.46 10.48
C GLN A 230 -19.10 10.09 10.82
N ALA A 231 -19.29 9.09 9.94
CA ALA A 231 -18.68 7.78 10.12
C ALA A 231 -17.14 7.83 10.07
N VAL A 232 -16.57 8.73 9.25
CA VAL A 232 -15.12 8.95 9.16
C VAL A 232 -14.60 9.52 10.48
N ALA A 233 -15.29 10.48 11.07
CA ALA A 233 -14.91 11.04 12.38
C ALA A 233 -14.92 9.97 13.48
N THR A 234 -15.95 9.12 13.53
CA THR A 234 -16.01 8.00 14.49
C THR A 234 -14.84 7.04 14.34
N VAL A 235 -14.45 6.69 13.10
CA VAL A 235 -13.28 5.83 12.87
C VAL A 235 -12.00 6.54 13.33
N ALA A 236 -11.82 7.82 12.98
CA ALA A 236 -10.64 8.58 13.38
C ALA A 236 -10.50 8.68 14.92
N ASP A 237 -11.61 8.81 15.66
CA ASP A 237 -11.59 8.78 17.13
C ASP A 237 -11.14 7.43 17.69
N ASN A 238 -11.54 6.32 17.06
CA ASN A 238 -11.11 5.00 17.48
C ASN A 238 -9.60 4.79 17.27
N LEU A 239 -9.02 5.40 16.23
CA LEU A 239 -7.57 5.32 15.95
C LEU A 239 -6.72 5.92 17.08
N VAL A 240 -7.22 6.95 17.76
CA VAL A 240 -6.54 7.58 18.92
C VAL A 240 -6.49 6.66 20.13
N ASN A 241 -7.51 5.82 20.28
CA ASN A 241 -7.69 4.96 21.46
C ASN A 241 -7.13 3.53 21.29
N THR A 242 -6.51 3.24 20.14
CA THR A 242 -5.88 1.94 19.81
C THR A 242 -4.38 1.98 20.07
#